data_AF-A0A6B3P6Z8-F1
#
_entry.id   AF-A0A6B3P6Z8-F1
#
_cell.length_a   1.000
_cell.length_b   1.000
_cell.length_c   1.000
_cell.angle_alpha   90.00
_cell.angle_beta   90.00
_cell.angle_gamma   90.00
#
_symmetry.space_group_name_H-M   'P 1'
#
loop_
_entity.id
_entity.type
_entity.pdbx_description
1 polymer ?
#
loop_
_entity_poly.entity_id
_entity_poly.type
_entity_poly.pdbx_seq_one_letter_code
_entity_poly.pdbx_strand_id
1 'polypeptide(L)'
;MDEAVRKIAGVGLPGVILLIAMATTGFTGAAAITAALAMLGPGGMIGGIVFLGVIGLASDALTKYGLEALLKGVYLQRKSDGEPLSNLCR
;
A
#
# COMPACT_ATOMS: atom_id res chain seq x y z
N MET A 1 -8.34 -24.34 1.38
CA MET A 1 -7.17 -23.43 1.44
C MET A 1 -7.02 -22.67 0.13
N ASP A 2 -7.23 -23.32 -1.01
CA ASP A 2 -7.04 -22.73 -2.34
C ASP A 2 -7.91 -21.50 -2.63
N GLU A 3 -9.17 -21.49 -2.17
CA GLU A 3 -10.06 -20.35 -2.42
C GLU A 3 -9.61 -19.07 -1.68
N ALA A 4 -9.11 -19.22 -0.44
CA ALA A 4 -8.59 -18.10 0.32
C ALA A 4 -7.31 -17.56 -0.31
N VAL A 5 -6.38 -18.45 -0.69
CA VAL A 5 -5.15 -18.09 -1.38
C VAL A 5 -5.44 -17.42 -2.72
N ARG A 6 -6.40 -17.93 -3.50
CA ARG A 6 -6.82 -17.33 -4.79
C ARG A 6 -7.42 -15.93 -4.59
N LYS A 7 -8.22 -15.73 -3.55
CA LYS A 7 -8.78 -14.41 -3.20
C LYS A 7 -7.69 -13.42 -2.79
N ILE A 8 -6.74 -13.84 -1.94
CA ILE A 8 -5.63 -13.00 -1.50
C ILE A 8 -4.70 -12.67 -2.67
N ALA A 9 -4.41 -13.65 -3.52
CA ALA A 9 -3.63 -13.46 -4.75
C ALA A 9 -4.31 -12.49 -5.71
N GLY A 10 -5.65 -12.48 -5.79
CA GLY A 10 -6.42 -11.51 -6.57
C GLY A 10 -6.35 -10.08 -6.03
N VAL A 11 -6.14 -9.90 -4.72
CA VAL A 11 -5.93 -8.58 -4.10
C VAL A 11 -4.45 -8.16 -4.16
N GLY A 12 -3.53 -9.13 -4.21
CA GLY A 12 -2.08 -8.91 -4.32
C GLY A 12 -1.42 -8.57 -2.99
N LEU A 13 -0.37 -7.74 -3.04
CA LEU A 13 0.39 -7.30 -1.86
C LEU A 13 -0.50 -6.71 -0.74
N PRO A 14 -1.51 -5.87 -1.02
CA PRO A 14 -2.42 -5.36 0.01
C PRO A 14 -3.15 -6.46 0.78
N GLY A 15 -3.52 -7.56 0.11
CA GLY A 15 -4.20 -8.69 0.73
C GLY A 15 -3.30 -9.42 1.73
N VAL A 16 -2.01 -9.54 1.42
CA VAL A 16 -1.00 -10.14 2.32
C VAL A 16 -0.78 -9.25 3.54
N ILE A 17 -0.64 -7.94 3.34
CA ILE A 17 -0.46 -6.97 4.44
C ILE A 17 -1.65 -7.03 5.41
N LEU A 18 -2.87 -7.04 4.88
CA LEU A 18 -4.08 -7.14 5.70
C LEU A 18 -4.11 -8.44 6.53
N LEU A 19 -3.68 -9.56 5.94
CA LEU A 19 -3.68 -10.86 6.62
C LEU A 19 -2.68 -10.89 7.78
N ILE A 20 -1.49 -10.33 7.57
CA ILE A 20 -0.49 -10.17 8.62
C ILE A 20 -1.04 -9.28 9.74
N ALA A 21 -1.68 -8.16 9.40
CA ALA A 21 -2.29 -7.27 10.38
C ALA A 21 -3.45 -7.93 11.15
N MET A 22 -4.27 -8.76 10.50
CA MET A 22 -5.30 -9.54 11.19
C MET A 22 -4.69 -10.53 12.19
N ALA A 23 -3.59 -11.20 11.81
CA ALA A 23 -2.91 -12.18 12.67
C ALA A 23 -2.36 -11.57 13.97
N THR A 24 -2.04 -10.26 13.99
CA THR A 24 -1.54 -9.59 15.21
C THR A 24 -2.65 -9.10 16.14
N THR A 25 -3.92 -9.09 15.69
CA THR A 25 -5.02 -8.49 16.48
C THR A 25 -5.61 -9.43 17.54
N GLY A 26 -5.43 -10.74 17.42
CA GLY A 26 -6.05 -11.73 18.33
C GLY A 26 -7.57 -11.89 18.19
N PHE A 27 -8.21 -11.14 17.30
CA PHE A 27 -9.64 -11.26 16.99
C PHE A 27 -9.87 -12.23 15.82
N THR A 28 -11.13 -12.61 15.59
CA THR A 28 -11.53 -13.49 14.47
C THR A 28 -12.64 -12.86 13.64
N GLY A 29 -12.74 -13.26 12.37
CA GLY A 29 -13.79 -12.82 11.46
C GLY A 29 -13.78 -11.31 11.18
N ALA A 30 -14.96 -10.69 11.21
CA ALA A 30 -15.12 -9.28 10.88
C ALA A 30 -14.44 -8.33 11.87
N ALA A 31 -14.34 -8.72 13.15
CA ALA A 31 -13.66 -7.92 14.18
C ALA A 31 -12.15 -7.84 13.93
N ALA A 32 -11.54 -8.91 13.41
CA ALA A 32 -10.14 -8.89 13.01
C ALA A 32 -9.90 -7.94 11.83
N ILE A 33 -10.82 -7.90 10.87
CA ILE A 33 -10.74 -6.99 9.71
C ILE A 33 -10.80 -5.54 10.19
N THR A 34 -11.81 -5.17 11.00
CA THR A 34 -11.94 -3.78 11.46
C THR A 34 -10.78 -3.36 12.36
N ALA A 35 -10.30 -4.23 13.25
CA ALA A 35 -9.15 -3.95 14.10
C ALA A 35 -7.86 -3.81 13.28
N ALA A 36 -7.63 -4.71 12.31
CA ALA A 36 -6.46 -4.65 11.43
C ALA A 36 -6.46 -3.38 10.58
N LEU A 37 -7.60 -3.00 9.97
CA LEU A 37 -7.69 -1.77 9.21
C LEU A 37 -7.53 -0.53 10.11
N ALA A 38 -8.09 -0.55 11.31
CA ALA A 38 -7.89 0.55 12.25
C ALA A 38 -6.45 0.68 12.73
N MET A 39 -5.70 -0.43 12.77
CA MET A 39 -4.27 -0.44 13.08
C MET A 39 -3.41 0.09 11.93
N LEU A 40 -3.80 -0.17 10.68
CA LEU A 40 -3.02 0.17 9.49
C LEU A 40 -3.02 1.66 9.14
N GLY A 41 -3.93 2.47 9.68
CA GLY A 41 -3.94 3.90 9.36
C GLY A 41 -4.65 4.80 10.37
N PRO A 42 -4.23 6.08 10.48
CA PRO A 42 -4.89 7.06 11.33
C PRO A 42 -6.32 7.33 10.83
N GLY A 43 -7.26 7.53 11.77
CA GLY A 43 -8.68 7.64 11.44
C GLY A 43 -9.41 6.28 11.37
N GLY A 44 -8.78 5.22 11.87
CA GLY A 44 -9.41 3.91 11.99
C GLY A 44 -9.57 3.22 10.65
N MET A 45 -10.72 2.58 10.43
CA MET A 45 -10.93 1.73 9.25
C MET A 45 -10.71 2.46 7.93
N ILE A 46 -11.16 3.72 7.82
CA ILE A 46 -10.99 4.52 6.59
C ILE A 46 -9.50 4.75 6.29
N GLY A 47 -8.71 5.08 7.31
CA GLY A 47 -7.27 5.24 7.18
C GLY A 47 -6.60 3.96 6.68
N GLY A 48 -6.99 2.81 7.23
CA GLY A 48 -6.52 1.50 6.78
C GLY A 48 -6.85 1.19 5.32
N ILE A 49 -8.08 1.50 4.86
CA ILE A 49 -8.47 1.29 3.46
C ILE A 49 -7.63 2.17 2.54
N VAL A 50 -7.50 3.46 2.86
CA VAL A 50 -6.70 4.41 2.06
C VAL A 50 -5.24 3.95 2.01
N PHE A 51 -4.67 3.54 3.14
CA PHE A 51 -3.30 3.03 3.20
C PHE A 51 -3.10 1.80 2.31
N LEU A 52 -4.00 0.80 2.40
CA LEU A 52 -3.94 -0.40 1.56
C LEU A 52 -4.15 -0.09 0.08
N GLY A 53 -5.00 0.89 -0.25
CA GLY A 53 -5.19 1.36 -1.62
C GLY A 53 -3.92 2.01 -2.19
N VAL A 54 -3.32 2.93 -1.44
CA VAL A 54 -2.08 3.63 -1.86
C VAL A 54 -0.93 2.65 -2.01
N ILE A 55 -0.72 1.75 -1.05
CA ILE A 55 0.38 0.78 -1.14
C ILE A 55 0.14 -0.24 -2.26
N GLY A 56 -1.12 -0.60 -2.53
CA GLY A 56 -1.48 -1.43 -3.67
C GLY A 56 -1.12 -0.78 -5.00
N LEU A 57 -1.50 0.48 -5.19
CA LEU A 57 -1.15 1.25 -6.39
C LEU A 57 0.37 1.46 -6.52
N ALA A 58 1.05 1.78 -5.41
CA ALA A 58 2.49 1.93 -5.40
C ALA A 58 3.20 0.63 -5.77
N SER A 59 2.72 -0.51 -5.25
CA SER A 59 3.27 -1.84 -5.54
C SER A 59 3.06 -2.23 -7.00
N ASP A 60 1.86 -1.99 -7.55
CA ASP A 60 1.58 -2.23 -8.97
C ASP A 60 2.49 -1.40 -9.87
N ALA A 61 2.66 -0.11 -9.56
CA ALA A 61 3.59 0.76 -10.27
C ALA A 61 5.04 0.25 -10.15
N LEU A 62 5.45 -0.23 -8.98
CA LEU A 62 6.79 -0.80 -8.75
C LEU A 62 7.02 -2.07 -9.57
N THR A 63 6.04 -2.97 -9.61
CA THR A 63 6.12 -4.21 -10.38
C THR A 63 6.09 -3.96 -11.88
N LYS A 64 5.32 -2.96 -12.34
CA LYS A 64 5.15 -2.66 -13.77
C LYS A 64 6.29 -1.85 -14.37
N TYR A 65 6.78 -0.84 -13.67
CA TYR A 65 7.78 0.09 -14.20
C TYR A 65 9.19 -0.15 -13.61
N GLY A 66 9.29 -0.87 -12.50
CA GLY A 66 10.53 -1.03 -11.76
C GLY A 66 10.87 0.22 -10.94
N LEU A 67 11.66 0.02 -9.89
CA LEU A 67 12.02 1.09 -8.95
C LEU A 67 12.76 2.25 -9.65
N GLU A 68 13.70 1.95 -10.54
CA GLU A 68 14.54 2.96 -11.21
C GLU A 68 13.72 3.88 -12.12
N ALA A 69 12.81 3.33 -12.93
CA ALA A 69 11.98 4.13 -13.82
C ALA A 69 10.96 4.98 -13.04
N LEU A 70 10.41 4.43 -11.95
CA LEU A 70 9.54 5.18 -11.05
C LEU A 70 10.25 6.37 -10.42
N LEU A 71 11.45 6.17 -9.86
CA LEU A 71 12.23 7.27 -9.29
C LEU A 71 12.53 8.33 -10.35
N LYS A 72 13.06 7.92 -11.51
CA LYS A 72 13.32 8.85 -12.61
C LYS A 72 12.07 9.63 -13.00
N GLY A 73 10.92 8.96 -13.13
CA GLY A 73 9.64 9.59 -13.42
C GLY A 73 9.23 10.64 -12.38
N VAL A 74 9.32 10.31 -11.09
CA VAL A 74 8.98 11.24 -9.99
C VAL A 74 9.90 12.48 -10.01
N TYR A 75 11.21 12.30 -10.16
CA TYR A 75 12.17 13.42 -10.19
C TYR A 75 12.03 14.28 -11.46
N LEU A 76 11.76 13.67 -12.61
CA LEU A 76 11.51 14.41 -13.85
C LEU A 76 10.20 15.21 -13.76
N GLN A 77 9.15 14.64 -13.18
CA GLN A 77 7.88 15.33 -12.97
C GLN A 77 8.06 16.55 -12.05
N ARG A 78 8.72 16.39 -10.90
CA ARG A 78 9.00 17.50 -9.97
C ARG A 78 9.85 18.61 -10.60
N LYS A 79 10.81 18.25 -11.43
CA LYS A 79 11.60 19.21 -12.22
C LYS A 79 10.72 19.96 -13.24
N SER A 80 9.77 19.27 -13.88
CA SER A 80 8.82 19.88 -14.81
C SER A 80 7.82 20.82 -14.12
N ASP A 81 7.48 20.54 -12.86
CA ASP A 81 6.57 21.37 -12.04
C ASP A 81 7.27 22.63 -11.48
N GLY A 82 8.57 22.82 -11.77
CA GLY A 82 9.31 24.04 -11.46
C GLY A 82 10.07 24.03 -10.13
N GLU A 83 10.26 22.87 -9.48
CA GLU A 83 11.10 22.82 -8.28
C GLU A 83 12.58 23.12 -8.59
N PRO A 84 13.24 24.01 -7.82
CA PRO A 84 14.65 24.30 -8.00
C PRO A 84 15.51 23.09 -7.62
N LEU A 85 16.61 22.85 -8.35
CA LEU A 85 17.53 21.72 -8.15
C LEU A 85 18.04 21.58 -6.70
N SER A 86 18.13 22.69 -5.96
CA SER A 86 18.51 22.70 -4.54
C SER A 86 17.51 21.95 -3.64
N ASN A 87 16.24 21.87 -4.02
CA ASN A 87 15.22 21.12 -3.28
C ASN A 87 15.15 19.65 -3.68
N LEU A 88 15.61 19.30 -4.89
CA LEU A 88 15.61 17.93 -5.39
C LEU A 88 16.75 17.08 -4.81
N CYS A 89 17.85 17.71 -4.38
CA CYS A 89 19.03 17.04 -3.82
C CYS A 89 19.13 17.10 -2.29
N ARG A 90 18.03 17.41 -1.59
CA ARG A 90 17.93 17.34 -0.13
C ARG A 90 17.50 15.95 0.32
#